data_AF-A0A3C0JRV0-F1
#
_entry.id   AF-A0A3C0JRV0-F1
#
_cell.length_a   1.000
_cell.length_b   1.000
_cell.length_c   1.000
_cell.angle_alpha   90.00
_cell.angle_beta   90.00
_cell.angle_gamma   90.00
#
_symmetry.space_group_name_H-M   'P 1'
#
loop_
_entity.id
_entity.type
_entity.pdbx_description
1 polymer ?
#
loop_
_entity_poly.entity_id
_entity_poly.type
_entity_poly.pdbx_seq_one_letter_code
_entity_poly.pdbx_strand_id
1 'polypeptide(L)' 'MRKPKIFTVSRARALVGNMLGNQFSKYSSEELEAMVQHLEESFAKDEADKEDGLPDSVKISE' A
#
# COMPACT_ATOMS: atom_id res chain seq x y z
N MET A 1 0.60 34.68 2.15
CA MET A 1 1.13 33.43 1.53
C MET A 1 0.26 32.26 1.97
N ARG A 2 -0.46 31.60 1.05
CA ARG A 2 -1.20 30.35 1.39
C ARG A 2 -0.17 29.23 1.55
N LYS A 3 -0.15 28.55 2.71
CA LYS A 3 0.74 27.40 2.95
C LYS A 3 0.44 26.30 1.90
N PRO A 4 1.46 25.60 1.40
CA PRO A 4 1.25 24.45 0.51
C PRO A 4 0.50 23.34 1.29
N LYS A 5 -0.59 22.83 0.70
CA LYS A 5 -1.27 21.65 1.21
C LYS A 5 -0.48 20.43 0.75
N ILE A 6 0.13 19.73 1.70
CA ILE A 6 0.77 18.44 1.44
C ILE A 6 -0.37 17.44 1.25
N PHE A 7 -0.54 16.94 0.02
CA PHE A 7 -1.45 15.83 -0.26
C PHE A 7 -0.72 14.54 0.09
N THR A 8 -1.01 13.96 1.25
CA THR A 8 -0.53 12.64 1.62
C THR A 8 -1.32 11.61 0.83
N VAL A 9 -0.67 10.90 -0.09
CA VAL A 9 -1.26 9.77 -0.80
C VAL A 9 -1.21 8.54 0.12
N SER A 10 -2.29 7.77 0.23
CA SER A 10 -2.29 6.55 1.05
C SER A 10 -1.24 5.56 0.53
N ARG A 11 -0.64 4.78 1.44
CA ARG A 11 0.40 3.80 1.10
C ARG A 11 -0.11 2.79 0.05
N ALA A 12 -1.33 2.31 0.20
CA ALA A 12 -1.98 1.41 -0.75
C ALA A 12 -2.09 2.06 -2.14
N ARG A 13 -2.54 3.32 -2.21
CA ARG A 13 -2.65 4.06 -3.46
C ARG A 13 -1.30 4.30 -4.15
N ALA A 14 -0.24 4.54 -3.36
CA ALA A 14 1.12 4.62 -3.89
C ALA A 14 1.61 3.25 -4.44
N LEU A 15 1.30 2.15 -3.75
CA LEU A 15 1.64 0.80 -4.20
C LEU A 15 0.93 0.43 -5.50
N VAL A 16 -0.39 0.67 -5.60
CA VAL A 16 -1.15 0.43 -6.85
C VAL A 16 -0.55 1.23 -8.01
N GLY A 17 -0.22 2.51 -7.78
CA GLY A 17 0.44 3.34 -8.78
C GLY A 17 1.79 2.77 -9.23
N ASN A 18 2.62 2.30 -8.30
CA ASN A 18 3.92 1.71 -8.61
C ASN A 18 3.79 0.35 -9.32
N MET A 19 2.82 -0.49 -8.94
CA MET A 19 2.61 -1.81 -9.54
C MET A 19 2.06 -1.71 -10.96
N LEU A 20 1.13 -0.78 -11.19
CA LEU A 20 0.50 -0.61 -12.50
C LEU A 20 1.35 0.22 -13.46
N GLY A 21 2.09 1.21 -12.95
CA GLY A 21 2.94 2.10 -13.76
C GLY A 21 2.19 2.63 -14.98
N ASN A 22 2.72 2.39 -16.18
CA ASN A 22 2.12 2.83 -17.45
C ASN A 22 0.81 2.11 -17.82
N GLN A 23 0.43 1.05 -17.11
CA GLN A 23 -0.83 0.33 -17.31
C GLN A 23 -1.97 0.90 -16.46
N PHE A 24 -1.71 1.87 -15.58
CA PHE A 24 -2.72 2.47 -14.69
C PHE A 24 -3.96 2.96 -15.45
N SER A 25 -3.79 3.48 -16.67
CA SER A 25 -4.88 3.97 -17.52
C SER A 25 -5.75 2.88 -18.14
N LYS A 26 -5.41 1.59 -17.98
CA LYS A 26 -6.21 0.46 -18.47
C LYS A 26 -7.31 0.04 -17.51
N TYR A 27 -7.23 0.51 -16.26
CA TYR A 27 -8.17 0.18 -15.22
C TYR A 27 -9.13 1.36 -15.04
N SER A 28 -10.40 1.05 -14.82
CA SER A 28 -11.40 2.01 -14.41
C SER A 28 -11.11 2.52 -13.00
N SER A 29 -11.69 3.68 -12.66
CA SER A 29 -11.58 4.24 -11.31
C SER A 29 -12.08 3.26 -10.24
N GLU A 30 -13.16 2.52 -10.54
CA GLU A 30 -13.74 1.53 -9.63
C GLU A 30 -12.78 0.35 -9.38
N GLU A 31 -12.13 -0.17 -10.43
CA GLU A 31 -11.13 -1.24 -10.29
C GLU A 31 -9.91 -0.79 -9.48
N LEU A 32 -9.45 0.44 -9.73
CA LEU A 32 -8.33 1.02 -8.99
C LEU A 32 -8.68 1.23 -7.50
N GLU A 33 -9.88 1.70 -7.22
CA GLU A 33 -10.38 1.85 -5.84
C GLU A 33 -10.52 0.49 -5.14
N ALA A 34 -11.03 -0.53 -5.82
CA ALA A 34 -11.11 -1.89 -5.30
C ALA A 34 -9.72 -2.47 -4.98
N MET A 35 -8.73 -2.24 -5.85
CA MET A 35 -7.33 -2.66 -5.58
C MET A 35 -6.73 -1.94 -4.37
N VAL A 36 -6.97 -0.63 -4.25
CA VAL A 36 -6.52 0.15 -3.09
C VAL A 36 -7.18 -0.36 -1.82
N GLN A 37 -8.49 -0.56 -1.82
CA GLN A 37 -9.23 -1.05 -0.66
C GLN A 37 -8.76 -2.45 -0.23
N HIS A 38 -8.54 -3.35 -1.19
CA HIS A 38 -8.02 -4.68 -0.89
C HIS A 38 -6.66 -4.63 -0.19
N LEU A 39 -5.75 -3.77 -0.67
CA LEU A 39 -4.45 -3.56 -0.04
C LEU A 39 -4.57 -2.92 1.34
N GLU A 40 -5.48 -1.97 1.53
CA GLU A 40 -5.74 -1.35 2.85
C GLU A 40 -6.25 -2.40 3.86
N GLU A 41 -7.16 -3.28 3.45
CA GLU A 41 -7.63 -4.39 4.28
C GLU A 41 -6.52 -5.41 4.57
N SER A 42 -5.69 -5.76 3.58
CA SER A 42 -4.53 -6.63 3.79
C SER A 42 -3.53 -6.01 4.76
N PHE A 43 -3.23 -4.72 4.67
CA PHE A 43 -2.34 -4.06 5.61
C PHE A 43 -2.91 -3.99 7.02
N ALA A 44 -4.22 -3.77 7.16
CA ALA A 44 -4.88 -3.78 8.45
C ALA A 44 -4.85 -5.18 9.10
N LYS A 45 -5.05 -6.24 8.31
CA LYS A 45 -4.90 -7.64 8.78
C LYS A 45 -3.45 -7.94 9.14
N ASP A 46 -2.50 -7.59 8.29
CA ASP A 46 -1.08 -7.75 8.56
C ASP A 46 -0.61 -6.98 9.81
N GLU A 47 -1.26 -5.88 10.17
CA GLU A 47 -0.97 -5.13 11.41
C GLU A 47 -1.62 -5.79 12.63
N ALA A 48 -2.83 -6.32 12.48
CA ALA A 48 -3.49 -7.12 13.53
C ALA A 48 -2.78 -8.46 13.78
N ASP A 49 -2.29 -9.13 12.74
CA ASP A 49 -1.60 -10.42 12.81
C ASP A 49 -0.15 -10.27 13.33
N LYS A 50 0.42 -9.05 13.31
CA LYS A 50 1.77 -8.76 13.84
C LYS A 50 1.85 -8.74 15.37
N GLU A 51 0.73 -8.83 16.09
CA GLU A 51 0.78 -9.06 17.54
C GLU A 51 1.16 -10.51 17.92
N ASP A 52 1.30 -11.46 16.97
CA ASP A 52 1.60 -12.86 17.31
C ASP A 52 2.65 -13.58 16.42
N GLY A 53 3.65 -12.85 15.89
CA GLY A 53 4.84 -13.52 15.35
C GLY A 53 5.65 -12.74 14.34
N LEU A 54 6.64 -11.98 14.82
CA LEU A 54 7.87 -11.80 14.08
C LEU A 54 8.66 -13.12 14.16
N PRO A 55 8.85 -13.92 13.09
CA PRO A 55 9.91 -14.91 13.11
C PRO A 55 11.25 -14.16 13.11
N ASP A 56 11.96 -14.27 14.22
CA ASP A 56 13.28 -13.69 14.50
C ASP A 56 14.41 -14.40 13.70
N SER A 57 14.18 -14.61 12.40
CA SER A 57 14.88 -15.61 11.59
C SER A 57 15.26 -15.11 10.20
N VAL A 58 15.78 -13.89 10.09
CA VAL A 58 16.71 -13.57 8.99
C VAL A 58 18.05 -13.19 9.62
N LYS A 59 18.78 -14.22 10.09
CA LYS A 59 20.23 -14.10 10.26
C LYS A 59 20.82 -14.02 8.87
N ILE A 60 21.16 -12.81 8.44
CA ILE A 60 22.04 -12.58 7.30
C ILE A 60 23.42 -13.06 7.76
N SER A 61 23.85 -14.25 7.35
CA SER A 61 25.25 -14.65 7.51
C SER A 61 26.04 -14.15 6.31
N GLU A 62 27.16 -13.51 6.66
CA GLU A 62 28.22 -12.88 5.86
C GLU A 62 28.84 -13.80 4.77
#